data_AF-A0A9E4M995-F1
#
_entry.id   AF-A0A9E4M995-F1
#
_cell.length_a   1.000
_cell.length_b   1.000
_cell.length_c   1.000
_cell.angle_alpha   90.00
_cell.angle_beta   90.00
_cell.angle_gamma   90.00
#
_symmetry.space_group_name_H-M   'P 1'
#
loop_
_entity.id
_entity.type
_entity.pdbx_description
1 polymer ?
#
loop_
_entity_poly.entity_id
_entity_poly.type
_entity_poly.pdbx_seq_one_letter_code
_entity_poly.pdbx_strand_id
1 'polypeptide(L)'
;FDMQALAFQTDSTRVITFQIGREQSGATYPQIGVSDSHHPISHHGGDPKKIASLQRINTYHVSLLGYFLDKLAATDDGQGSVLDNAVILYGSAISEGNRHDSRNLPLLLAGGAGGRIDGGRHLKYPARTQRLTNLQLTLLNMLGVPAEKFGDSAAQHAGRAGGEVRRQYRRAARRAVRRRAGDHGLAGWRPRPPASCEGRGPDTVQPFPALTGASGA
;
A
#
# COMPACT_ATOMS: atom_id res chain seq x y z
N PHE A 1 4.44 -4.61 -10.08
CA PHE A 1 3.22 -4.10 -9.43
C PHE A 1 1.94 -4.60 -10.08
N ASP A 2 1.85 -4.70 -11.42
CA ASP A 2 0.60 -5.16 -12.07
C ASP A 2 0.12 -6.54 -11.61
N MET A 3 1.02 -7.51 -11.48
CA MET A 3 0.69 -8.84 -10.95
C MET A 3 0.18 -8.78 -9.50
N GLN A 4 0.68 -7.86 -8.69
CA GLN A 4 0.22 -7.69 -7.30
C GLN A 4 -1.19 -7.09 -7.29
N ALA A 5 -1.45 -6.10 -8.14
CA ALA A 5 -2.78 -5.50 -8.28
C ALA A 5 -3.80 -6.53 -8.77
N LEU A 6 -3.43 -7.34 -9.77
CA LEU A 6 -4.26 -8.42 -10.27
C LEU A 6 -4.54 -9.46 -9.18
N ALA A 7 -3.51 -9.89 -8.44
CA ALA A 7 -3.68 -10.87 -7.38
C ALA A 7 -4.63 -10.40 -6.26
N PHE A 8 -4.63 -9.10 -5.93
CA PHE A 8 -5.65 -8.53 -5.04
C PHE A 8 -7.04 -8.47 -5.69
N GLN A 9 -7.12 -8.02 -6.95
CA GLN A 9 -8.39 -7.91 -7.68
C GLN A 9 -9.11 -9.26 -7.82
N THR A 10 -8.36 -10.34 -8.07
CA THR A 10 -8.91 -11.69 -8.26
C THR A 10 -8.99 -12.47 -6.96
N ASP A 11 -8.75 -11.83 -5.82
CA ASP A 11 -8.72 -12.45 -4.50
C ASP A 11 -7.82 -13.71 -4.43
N SER A 12 -6.73 -13.71 -5.19
CA SER A 12 -5.84 -14.87 -5.27
C SER A 12 -4.90 -14.97 -4.06
N THR A 13 -4.68 -13.85 -3.36
CA THR A 13 -3.97 -13.82 -2.07
C THR A 13 -4.42 -12.63 -1.23
N ARG A 14 -4.36 -12.80 0.10
CA ARG A 14 -4.60 -11.72 1.08
C ARG A 14 -3.33 -10.96 1.47
N VAL A 15 -2.14 -11.53 1.21
CA VAL A 15 -0.84 -10.98 1.66
C VAL A 15 0.18 -11.05 0.54
N ILE A 16 0.93 -9.96 0.37
CA ILE A 16 2.04 -9.85 -0.59
C ILE A 16 3.23 -9.19 0.13
N THR A 17 4.41 -9.79 -0.02
CA THR A 17 5.69 -9.17 0.33
C THR A 17 6.51 -9.02 -0.94
N PHE A 18 6.97 -7.81 -1.25
CA PHE A 18 7.73 -7.54 -2.45
C PHE A 18 8.94 -6.67 -2.17
N GLN A 19 10.11 -7.15 -2.57
CA GLN A 19 11.37 -6.44 -2.41
C GLN A 19 11.79 -5.83 -3.76
N ILE A 20 11.70 -4.50 -3.87
CA ILE A 20 12.04 -3.78 -5.11
C ILE A 20 13.52 -3.93 -5.47
N GLY A 21 14.41 -3.89 -4.47
CA GLY A 21 15.84 -4.05 -4.64
C GLY A 21 16.47 -4.70 -3.42
N ARG A 22 17.50 -5.54 -3.64
CA ARG A 22 18.36 -6.08 -2.57
C ARG A 22 19.28 -4.99 -2.04
N GLU A 23 19.66 -5.05 -0.76
CA GLU A 23 20.51 -4.02 -0.15
C GLU A 23 21.92 -3.93 -0.78
N GLN A 24 22.42 -5.04 -1.33
CA GLN A 24 23.65 -5.09 -2.14
C GLN A 24 23.36 -5.11 -3.65
N SER A 25 22.23 -4.55 -4.07
CA SER A 25 21.83 -4.59 -5.49
C SER A 25 22.86 -3.91 -6.38
N GLY A 26 23.36 -4.68 -7.35
CA GLY A 26 24.15 -4.20 -8.48
C GLY A 26 23.33 -3.48 -9.55
N ALA A 27 22.03 -3.29 -9.34
CA ALA A 27 21.13 -2.73 -10.34
C ALA A 27 21.52 -1.30 -10.72
N THR A 28 21.40 -1.02 -12.02
CA THR A 28 21.55 0.31 -12.61
C THR A 28 20.18 0.77 -13.12
N TYR A 29 20.02 2.08 -13.31
CA TYR A 29 18.76 2.70 -13.73
C TYR A 29 18.97 3.65 -14.91
N PRO A 30 19.45 3.15 -16.07
CA PRO A 30 19.74 3.98 -17.24
C PRO A 30 18.50 4.71 -17.77
N GLN A 31 17.29 4.15 -17.59
CA GLN A 31 16.02 4.76 -17.99
C GLN A 31 15.70 6.08 -17.28
N ILE A 32 16.35 6.36 -16.15
CA ILE A 32 16.28 7.66 -15.43
C ILE A 32 17.64 8.38 -15.42
N GLY A 33 18.55 7.97 -16.31
CA GLY A 33 19.87 8.57 -16.47
C GLY A 33 20.84 8.28 -15.33
N VAL A 34 20.71 7.14 -14.63
CA VAL A 34 21.65 6.70 -13.59
C VAL A 34 22.23 5.34 -13.98
N SER A 35 23.40 5.35 -14.61
CA SER A 35 24.05 4.12 -15.08
C SER A 35 24.96 3.45 -14.04
N ASP A 36 25.27 4.15 -12.95
CA ASP A 36 26.04 3.60 -11.84
C ASP A 36 25.21 2.58 -11.03
N SER A 37 25.89 1.65 -10.38
CA SER A 37 25.26 0.65 -9.51
C SER A 37 24.68 1.27 -8.24
N HIS A 38 23.45 0.89 -7.89
CA HIS A 38 22.70 1.47 -6.76
C HIS A 38 23.43 1.33 -5.42
N HIS A 39 23.94 0.14 -5.10
CA HIS A 39 24.57 -0.09 -3.80
C HIS A 39 25.78 0.84 -3.56
N PRO A 40 26.78 0.92 -4.45
CA PRO A 40 27.89 1.88 -4.31
C PRO A 40 27.48 3.35 -4.25
N ILE A 41 26.38 3.74 -4.93
CA ILE A 41 25.87 5.12 -4.87
C ILE A 41 25.32 5.44 -3.48
N SER A 42 24.65 4.50 -2.82
CA SER A 42 24.13 4.70 -1.46
C SER A 42 25.23 4.97 -0.43
N HIS A 43 26.45 4.47 -0.67
CA HIS A 43 27.68 4.88 0.01
C HIS A 43 28.24 6.18 -0.57
N HIS A 44 27.42 7.23 -0.49
CA HIS A 44 27.69 8.49 -1.18
C HIS A 44 28.87 9.28 -0.60
N GLY A 45 29.26 9.08 0.67
CA GLY A 45 30.42 9.74 1.27
C GLY A 45 30.36 11.27 1.28
N GLY A 46 29.16 11.84 1.16
CA GLY A 46 28.95 13.29 0.98
C GLY A 46 29.10 13.81 -0.45
N ASP A 47 29.38 12.95 -1.44
CA ASP A 47 29.49 13.35 -2.85
C ASP A 47 28.12 13.83 -3.40
N PRO A 48 27.99 15.11 -3.81
CA PRO A 48 26.74 15.64 -4.33
C PRO A 48 26.22 14.91 -5.57
N LYS A 49 27.08 14.36 -6.42
CA LYS A 49 26.68 13.62 -7.63
C LYS A 49 26.02 12.30 -7.27
N LYS A 50 26.62 11.56 -6.33
CA LYS A 50 26.04 10.31 -5.82
C LYS A 50 24.72 10.56 -5.11
N ILE A 51 24.64 11.62 -4.30
CA ILE A 51 23.39 12.01 -3.63
C ILE A 51 22.29 12.31 -4.66
N ALA A 52 22.59 13.07 -5.72
CA ALA A 52 21.61 13.37 -6.76
C ALA A 52 21.15 12.10 -7.52
N SER A 53 22.07 11.18 -7.83
CA SER A 53 21.74 9.88 -8.43
C SER A 53 20.86 9.04 -7.50
N LEU A 54 21.17 8.98 -6.20
CA LEU A 54 20.37 8.25 -5.21
C LEU A 54 18.96 8.84 -5.08
N GLN A 55 18.83 10.17 -5.09
CA GLN A 55 17.55 10.86 -5.08
C GLN A 55 16.71 10.51 -6.32
N ARG A 56 17.31 10.44 -7.51
CA ARG A 56 16.63 10.01 -8.73
C ARG A 56 16.12 8.58 -8.62
N ILE A 57 16.94 7.65 -8.14
CA ILE A 57 16.55 6.24 -7.94
C ILE A 57 15.39 6.15 -6.93
N ASN A 58 15.48 6.83 -5.79
CA ASN A 58 14.43 6.83 -4.77
C ASN A 58 13.12 7.43 -5.31
N THR A 59 13.21 8.55 -6.04
CA THR A 59 12.05 9.17 -6.70
C THR A 59 11.40 8.21 -7.69
N TYR A 60 12.21 7.51 -8.49
CA TYR A 60 11.71 6.50 -9.41
C TYR A 60 10.98 5.37 -8.70
N HIS A 61 11.55 4.78 -7.64
CA HIS A 61 10.87 3.74 -6.86
C HIS A 61 9.55 4.22 -6.26
N VAL A 62 9.51 5.43 -5.71
CA VAL A 62 8.28 6.01 -5.18
C VAL A 62 7.27 6.30 -6.30
N SER A 63 7.71 6.66 -7.50
CA SER A 63 6.81 6.83 -8.65
C SER A 63 6.14 5.51 -9.08
N LEU A 64 6.87 4.40 -9.02
CA LEU A 64 6.32 3.06 -9.29
C LEU A 64 5.29 2.64 -8.23
N LEU A 65 5.56 2.99 -6.97
CA LEU A 65 4.58 2.83 -5.90
C LEU A 65 3.34 3.70 -6.14
N GLY A 66 3.51 4.95 -6.56
CA GLY A 66 2.41 5.84 -6.91
C GLY A 66 1.50 5.23 -7.99
N TYR A 67 2.10 4.75 -9.09
CA TYR A 67 1.38 4.00 -10.12
C TYR A 67 0.60 2.80 -9.56
N PHE A 68 1.22 2.03 -8.66
CA PHE A 68 0.56 0.89 -8.03
C PHE A 68 -0.63 1.31 -7.18
N LEU A 69 -0.48 2.35 -6.35
CA LEU A 69 -1.57 2.87 -5.51
C LEU A 69 -2.72 3.42 -6.36
N ASP A 70 -2.42 4.15 -7.43
CA ASP A 70 -3.43 4.65 -8.38
C ASP A 70 -4.20 3.49 -9.02
N LYS A 71 -3.50 2.41 -9.38
CA LYS A 71 -4.14 1.20 -9.92
C LYS A 71 -5.06 0.54 -8.90
N LEU A 72 -4.62 0.37 -7.64
CA LEU A 72 -5.47 -0.19 -6.58
C LEU A 72 -6.68 0.70 -6.28
N ALA A 73 -6.53 2.02 -6.36
CA ALA A 73 -7.62 2.99 -6.15
C ALA A 73 -8.64 2.98 -7.31
N ALA A 74 -8.21 2.62 -8.51
CA ALA A 74 -9.07 2.51 -9.69
C ALA A 74 -9.77 1.16 -9.81
N THR A 75 -9.29 0.12 -9.12
CA THR A 75 -9.87 -1.22 -9.16
C THR A 75 -11.01 -1.35 -8.15
N ASP A 76 -12.21 -1.68 -8.63
CA ASP A 76 -13.39 -1.94 -7.79
C ASP A 76 -13.23 -3.22 -6.95
N ASP A 77 -13.70 -3.17 -5.71
CA ASP A 77 -13.73 -4.27 -4.73
C ASP A 77 -15.13 -4.39 -4.09
N GLY A 78 -16.16 -3.97 -4.83
CA GLY A 78 -17.58 -4.06 -4.46
C GLY A 78 -18.06 -3.00 -3.47
N GLN A 79 -17.31 -2.71 -2.39
CA GLN A 79 -17.66 -1.68 -1.39
C GLN A 79 -16.58 -0.58 -1.30
N GLY A 80 -16.12 -0.13 -2.46
CA GLY A 80 -14.99 0.80 -2.59
C GLY A 80 -13.96 0.24 -3.58
N SER A 81 -12.78 0.84 -3.55
CA SER A 81 -11.64 0.33 -4.31
C SER A 81 -10.86 -0.72 -3.52
N VAL A 82 -10.02 -1.50 -4.20
CA VAL A 82 -9.06 -2.40 -3.54
C VAL A 82 -8.18 -1.62 -2.55
N LEU A 83 -7.79 -0.38 -2.86
CA LEU A 83 -6.99 0.43 -1.93
C LEU A 83 -7.75 0.81 -0.65
N ASP A 84 -9.08 0.98 -0.71
CA ASP A 84 -9.89 1.29 0.47
C ASP A 84 -9.90 0.12 1.48
N ASN A 85 -9.76 -1.11 0.98
CA ASN A 85 -9.79 -2.33 1.78
C ASN A 85 -8.40 -2.90 2.10
N ALA A 86 -7.35 -2.45 1.40
CA ALA A 86 -5.98 -2.91 1.60
C ALA A 86 -5.19 -2.09 2.64
N VAL A 87 -4.04 -2.65 3.03
CA VAL A 87 -2.99 -1.97 3.81
C VAL A 87 -1.67 -2.17 3.09
N ILE A 88 -1.01 -1.07 2.73
CA ILE A 88 0.29 -1.06 2.07
C ILE A 88 1.31 -0.41 3.01
N LEU A 89 2.24 -1.22 3.53
CA LEU A 89 3.42 -0.72 4.26
C LEU A 89 4.61 -0.72 3.29
N TYR A 90 5.16 0.46 3.04
CA TYR A 90 6.30 0.67 2.15
C TYR A 90 7.42 1.40 2.85
N GLY A 91 8.68 1.04 2.57
CA GLY A 91 9.83 1.73 3.14
C GLY A 91 11.14 0.99 2.93
N SER A 92 12.13 1.36 3.73
CA SER A 92 13.48 0.78 3.75
C SER A 92 13.85 0.34 5.16
N ALA A 93 14.72 -0.67 5.26
CA ALA A 93 15.34 -1.09 6.52
C ALA A 93 16.50 -0.17 6.96
N ILE A 94 16.98 0.70 6.06
CA ILE A 94 18.07 1.65 6.28
C ILE A 94 17.62 3.06 5.85
N SER A 95 17.86 4.06 6.71
CA SER A 95 17.59 5.48 6.44
C SER A 95 18.78 6.23 5.87
N GLU A 96 20.01 5.82 6.21
CA GLU A 96 21.26 6.37 5.67
C GLU A 96 22.25 5.24 5.36
N GLY A 97 22.56 5.07 4.07
CA GLY A 97 23.49 4.08 3.53
C GLY A 97 24.94 4.22 4.01
N ASN A 98 25.51 5.42 4.20
CA ASN A 98 26.93 5.50 4.63
C ASN A 98 27.16 4.86 6.00
N ARG A 99 26.19 5.04 6.91
CA ARG A 99 26.28 4.59 8.30
C ARG A 99 25.51 3.30 8.56
N HIS A 100 24.79 2.79 7.56
CA HIS A 100 23.81 1.71 7.73
C HIS A 100 22.84 2.00 8.88
N ASP A 101 22.34 3.24 8.93
CA ASP A 101 21.50 3.66 10.05
C ASP A 101 20.07 3.10 9.91
N SER A 102 19.64 2.28 10.87
CA SER A 102 18.30 1.70 10.92
C SER A 102 17.30 2.52 11.75
N ARG A 103 17.68 3.74 12.15
CA ARG A 103 16.82 4.67 12.89
C ARG A 103 16.17 5.67 11.95
N ASN A 104 15.04 6.25 12.34
CA ASN A 104 14.32 7.26 11.55
C ASN A 104 14.03 6.77 10.12
N LEU A 105 13.53 5.54 10.01
CA LEU A 105 13.27 4.89 8.73
C LEU A 105 12.23 5.65 7.89
N PRO A 106 12.43 5.75 6.57
CA PRO A 106 11.42 6.28 5.67
C PRO A 106 10.31 5.23 5.50
N LEU A 107 9.18 5.46 6.18
CA LEU A 107 8.02 4.56 6.15
C LEU A 107 6.80 5.31 5.61
N LEU A 108 6.06 4.64 4.73
CA LEU A 108 4.77 5.05 4.23
C LEU A 108 3.75 3.95 4.54
N LEU A 109 2.64 4.34 5.16
CA LEU A 109 1.46 3.49 5.31
C LEU A 109 0.34 4.07 4.44
N ALA A 110 -0.18 3.28 3.51
CA ALA A 110 -1.25 3.65 2.61
C ALA A 110 -2.39 2.61 2.62
N GLY A 111 -3.56 3.02 2.16
CA GLY A 111 -4.78 2.21 2.15
C GLY A 111 -5.73 2.52 3.31
N GLY A 112 -6.99 2.14 3.13
CA GLY A 112 -8.06 2.45 4.09
C GLY A 112 -8.29 1.38 5.15
N ALA A 113 -7.80 0.15 4.93
CA ALA A 113 -8.04 -1.01 5.79
C ALA A 113 -9.54 -1.24 6.13
N GLY A 114 -10.45 -0.91 5.21
CA GLY A 114 -11.90 -0.94 5.47
C GLY A 114 -12.37 0.20 6.39
N GLY A 115 -11.76 1.39 6.28
CA GLY A 115 -12.05 2.55 7.11
C GLY A 115 -11.39 2.53 8.49
N ARG A 116 -10.45 1.61 8.71
CA ARG A 116 -9.70 1.50 9.96
C ARG A 116 -8.40 2.30 9.96
N ILE A 117 -7.98 2.94 8.86
CA ILE A 117 -6.79 3.80 8.83
C ILE A 117 -7.14 5.22 8.40
N ASP A 118 -6.82 6.19 9.25
CA ASP A 118 -6.84 7.62 8.92
C ASP A 118 -5.57 8.01 8.13
N GLY A 119 -5.77 8.38 6.86
CA GLY A 119 -4.73 8.92 5.97
C GLY A 119 -4.46 10.41 6.17
N GLY A 120 -3.64 11.01 5.28
CA GLY A 120 -3.38 12.45 5.26
C GLY A 120 -2.56 12.98 6.43
N ARG A 121 -1.77 12.12 7.09
CA ARG A 121 -0.96 12.45 8.27
C ARG A 121 0.52 12.28 7.97
N HIS A 122 1.33 13.15 8.53
CA HIS A 122 2.77 12.98 8.65
C HIS A 122 3.11 12.91 10.14
N LEU A 123 3.55 11.74 10.60
CA LEU A 123 3.80 11.47 12.01
C LEU A 123 5.30 11.47 12.27
N LYS A 124 5.76 12.42 13.09
CA LYS A 124 7.14 12.49 13.56
C LYS A 124 7.18 12.24 15.06
N TYR A 125 7.98 11.26 15.46
CA TYR A 125 8.16 10.91 16.86
C TYR A 125 9.48 11.48 17.39
N PRO A 126 9.57 11.81 18.69
CA PRO A 126 10.85 12.10 19.31
C PRO A 126 11.81 10.92 19.13
N ALA A 127 13.11 11.23 18.98
CA ALA A 127 14.12 10.22 18.73
C ALA A 127 14.07 9.10 19.80
N ARG A 128 14.15 7.84 19.35
CA ARG A 128 14.18 6.65 20.21
C ARG A 128 12.92 6.40 21.07
N THR A 129 11.80 7.05 20.76
CA THR A 129 10.52 6.84 21.49
C THR A 129 9.57 5.88 20.78
N GLN A 130 9.78 5.60 19.50
CA GLN A 130 9.00 4.65 18.71
C GLN A 130 9.91 3.68 17.97
N ARG A 131 9.36 2.48 17.71
CA ARG A 131 10.00 1.39 16.97
C ARG A 131 9.11 0.98 15.81
N LEU A 132 9.71 0.52 14.71
CA LEU A 132 8.97 -0.07 13.59
C LEU A 132 8.13 -1.28 14.05
N THR A 133 8.67 -2.08 14.97
CA THR A 133 8.01 -3.25 15.54
C THR A 133 6.69 -2.92 16.24
N ASN A 134 6.53 -1.72 16.82
CA ASN A 134 5.24 -1.27 17.38
C ASN A 134 4.18 -1.10 16.27
N LEU A 135 4.56 -0.50 15.13
CA LEU A 135 3.67 -0.34 13.99
C LEU A 135 3.27 -1.72 13.44
N GLN A 136 4.24 -2.62 13.25
CA GLN A 136 3.98 -3.97 12.77
C GLN A 136 3.05 -4.77 13.70
N LEU A 137 3.27 -4.71 15.02
CA LEU A 137 2.40 -5.33 16.01
C LEU A 137 0.97 -4.77 15.96
N THR A 138 0.83 -3.47 15.71
CA THR A 138 -0.48 -2.80 15.55
C THR A 138 -1.19 -3.29 14.29
N LEU A 139 -0.46 -3.40 13.17
CA LEU A 139 -1.01 -3.87 11.91
C LEU A 139 -1.43 -5.35 12.00
N LEU A 140 -0.65 -6.21 12.64
CA LEU A 140 -1.01 -7.62 12.86
C LEU A 140 -2.34 -7.73 13.61
N ASN A 141 -2.44 -7.08 14.77
CA ASN A 141 -3.66 -7.11 15.58
C ASN A 141 -4.86 -6.48 14.84
N MET A 142 -4.65 -5.38 14.12
CA MET A 142 -5.68 -4.75 13.30
C MET A 142 -6.17 -5.69 12.17
N LEU A 143 -5.28 -6.46 11.57
CA LEU A 143 -5.62 -7.42 10.50
C LEU A 143 -6.19 -8.74 11.03
N GLY A 144 -6.46 -8.84 12.34
CA GLY A 144 -7.05 -10.03 12.94
C GLY A 144 -6.07 -11.17 13.15
N VAL A 145 -4.76 -10.86 13.23
CA VAL A 145 -3.70 -11.80 13.64
C VAL A 145 -3.28 -11.42 15.06
N PRO A 146 -3.88 -12.02 16.10
CA PRO A 146 -3.57 -11.66 17.48
C PRO A 146 -2.12 -11.98 17.79
N ALA A 147 -1.40 -10.98 18.26
CA ALA A 147 -0.01 -11.12 18.68
C ALA A 147 0.24 -10.25 19.91
N GLU A 148 0.85 -10.85 20.93
CA GLU A 148 1.26 -10.12 22.14
C GLU A 148 2.57 -9.36 21.92
N LYS A 149 3.44 -9.87 21.03
CA LYS A 149 4.75 -9.32 20.74
C LYS A 149 5.13 -9.48 19.27
N PHE A 150 5.98 -8.60 18.78
CA PHE A 150 6.63 -8.72 17.47
C PHE A 150 8.04 -8.13 17.55
N GLY A 151 9.06 -8.92 17.21
CA GLY A 151 10.45 -8.54 17.42
C GLY A 151 10.74 -8.18 18.88
N ASP A 152 11.26 -6.99 19.11
CA ASP A 152 11.53 -6.44 20.45
C ASP A 152 10.36 -5.65 21.05
N SER A 153 9.21 -5.60 20.37
CA SER A 153 8.03 -4.86 20.84
C SER A 153 7.03 -5.76 21.55
N ALA A 154 6.52 -5.25 22.68
CA ALA A 154 5.30 -5.71 23.36
C ALA A 154 4.25 -4.59 23.46
N ALA A 155 4.44 -3.50 22.71
CA ALA A 155 3.63 -2.29 22.80
C ALA A 155 3.08 -1.91 21.43
N GLN A 156 1.78 -1.69 21.35
CA GLN A 156 1.15 -1.20 20.12
C GLN A 156 1.43 0.29 19.91
N HIS A 157 1.40 0.69 18.65
CA HIS A 157 1.58 2.06 18.23
C HIS A 157 0.38 2.92 18.66
N ALA A 158 0.66 3.97 19.45
CA ALA A 158 -0.36 4.88 19.96
C ALA A 158 -0.83 5.84 18.86
N GLY A 159 -1.83 5.40 18.12
CA GLY A 159 -2.58 6.20 17.17
C GLY A 159 -3.78 5.37 16.77
N ARG A 160 -4.93 5.59 17.40
CA ARG A 160 -6.18 4.99 16.92
C ARG A 160 -6.28 5.32 15.44
N ALA A 161 -6.44 4.28 14.65
CA ALA A 161 -6.68 4.37 13.24
C ALA A 161 -8.22 4.58 12.98
N GLY A 162 -9.02 4.60 14.06
CA GLY A 162 -10.33 5.24 14.15
C GLY A 162 -10.47 6.06 15.44
N GLY A 163 -10.25 7.37 15.34
CA GLY A 163 -10.59 8.36 16.38
C GLY A 163 -11.74 9.24 15.88
N GLU A 164 -12.65 9.63 16.78
CA GLU A 164 -13.82 10.46 16.51
C GLU A 164 -13.42 11.84 15.92
N VAL A 165 -13.27 11.93 14.60
CA VAL A 165 -13.10 13.21 13.91
C VAL A 165 -14.47 13.70 13.45
N ARG A 166 -14.98 14.71 14.16
CA ARG A 166 -16.23 15.40 13.84
C ARG A 166 -16.32 15.78 12.35
N ARG A 167 -17.52 15.56 11.83
CA ARG A 167 -18.04 15.83 10.49
C ARG A 167 -17.66 17.21 9.90
N GLN A 168 -16.48 17.38 9.31
CA GLN A 168 -16.20 18.63 8.56
C GLN A 168 -15.75 18.46 7.10
N TYR A 169 -15.24 17.32 6.67
CA TYR A 169 -14.65 17.22 5.32
C TYR A 169 -15.42 16.37 4.28
N ARG A 170 -16.57 15.78 4.63
CA ARG A 170 -17.41 15.03 3.65
C ARG A 170 -18.11 15.91 2.59
N ARG A 171 -18.15 17.24 2.74
CA ARG A 171 -18.82 18.15 1.79
C ARG A 171 -17.92 18.67 0.66
N ALA A 172 -16.60 18.74 0.86
CA ALA A 172 -15.68 19.27 -0.14
C ALA A 172 -15.38 18.25 -1.26
N ALA A 173 -15.14 16.98 -0.90
CA ALA A 173 -14.86 15.92 -1.88
C ALA A 173 -16.06 15.59 -2.79
N ARG A 174 -17.29 15.65 -2.28
CA ARG A 174 -18.52 15.45 -3.09
C ARG A 174 -18.78 16.58 -4.09
N ARG A 175 -18.22 17.78 -3.87
CA ARG A 175 -18.32 18.92 -4.81
C ARG A 175 -17.29 18.84 -5.94
N ALA A 176 -16.12 18.27 -5.69
CA ALA A 176 -15.09 18.10 -6.72
C ALA A 176 -15.47 17.01 -7.74
N VAL A 177 -16.05 15.89 -7.29
CA VAL A 177 -16.49 14.80 -8.17
C VAL A 177 -17.68 15.22 -9.05
N ARG A 178 -18.58 16.09 -8.57
CA ARG A 178 -19.70 16.61 -9.36
C ARG A 178 -19.31 17.64 -10.43
N ARG A 179 -18.13 18.26 -10.34
CA ARG A 179 -17.68 19.25 -11.35
C ARG A 179 -17.02 18.63 -12.58
N ARG A 180 -16.55 17.37 -12.50
CA ARG A 180 -16.01 16.64 -13.67
C ARG A 180 -17.07 15.87 -14.47
N ALA A 181 -18.27 15.67 -13.92
CA ALA A 181 -19.37 14.98 -14.59
C ALA A 181 -20.32 15.94 -15.34
N GLY A 182 -19.96 17.21 -15.50
CA GLY A 182 -20.83 18.26 -16.04
C GLY A 182 -20.70 18.57 -17.54
N ASP A 183 -19.68 18.06 -18.24
CA ASP A 183 -19.32 18.56 -19.58
C ASP A 183 -19.60 17.63 -20.77
N HIS A 184 -20.30 16.51 -20.57
CA HIS A 184 -20.80 15.72 -21.69
C HIS A 184 -22.28 15.43 -21.50
N GLY A 185 -23.10 16.15 -22.28
CA GLY A 185 -24.54 16.00 -22.32
C GLY A 185 -24.94 14.60 -22.81
N LEU A 186 -25.60 13.85 -21.94
CA LEU A 186 -26.56 12.83 -22.31
C LEU A 186 -27.77 12.94 -21.38
N ALA A 187 -28.85 13.48 -21.93
CA ALA A 187 -30.15 13.51 -21.31
C ALA A 187 -30.70 12.06 -21.16
N GLY A 188 -31.31 11.76 -20.02
CA GLY A 188 -32.24 10.63 -19.91
C GLY A 188 -31.78 9.42 -19.10
N TRP A 189 -31.20 9.59 -17.90
CA TRP A 189 -31.07 8.48 -16.95
C TRP A 189 -31.73 8.81 -15.61
N ARG A 190 -32.84 8.13 -15.30
CA ARG A 190 -33.44 8.09 -13.95
C ARG A 190 -33.07 6.77 -13.29
N PRO A 191 -32.55 6.75 -12.06
CA PRO A 191 -32.25 5.50 -11.37
C PRO A 191 -33.55 4.77 -11.00
N ARG A 192 -33.65 3.48 -11.35
CA ARG A 192 -34.67 2.57 -10.81
C ARG A 192 -34.30 2.19 -9.36
N PRO A 193 -35.25 2.06 -8.43
CA PRO A 193 -34.98 1.55 -7.10
C PRO A 193 -34.56 0.07 -7.16
N PRO A 194 -33.75 -0.41 -6.20
CA PRO A 194 -33.27 -1.80 -6.20
C PRO A 194 -34.43 -2.78 -6.02
N ALA A 195 -34.44 -3.82 -6.85
CA ALA A 195 -35.36 -4.94 -6.73
C ALA A 195 -35.06 -5.73 -5.45
N SER A 196 -36.07 -5.92 -4.61
CA SER A 196 -36.08 -6.89 -3.53
C SER A 196 -36.16 -8.29 -4.13
N CYS A 197 -35.11 -9.09 -3.96
CA CYS A 197 -35.17 -10.53 -4.23
C CYS A 197 -35.13 -11.28 -2.90
N GLU A 198 -36.32 -11.61 -2.41
CA GLU A 198 -36.53 -12.68 -1.44
C GLU A 198 -36.27 -14.05 -2.10
N GLY A 199 -35.62 -14.94 -1.37
CA GLY A 199 -35.89 -16.38 -1.37
C GLY A 199 -35.46 -17.22 -2.59
N ARG A 200 -34.34 -17.93 -2.43
CA ARG A 200 -34.28 -19.36 -2.82
C ARG A 200 -33.22 -20.10 -2.01
N GLY A 201 -33.66 -21.19 -1.38
CA GLY A 201 -32.89 -22.06 -0.50
C GLY A 201 -31.90 -22.98 -1.23
N PRO A 202 -31.28 -23.93 -0.48
CA PRO A 202 -30.00 -24.53 -0.83
C PRO A 202 -30.19 -25.80 -1.66
N ASP A 203 -29.45 -25.93 -2.76
CA ASP A 203 -29.29 -27.21 -3.43
C ASP A 203 -27.84 -27.43 -3.89
N THR A 204 -27.28 -28.48 -3.30
CA THR A 204 -26.33 -29.47 -3.82
C THR A 204 -24.97 -29.05 -4.40
N VAL A 205 -23.95 -29.37 -3.61
CA VAL A 205 -22.55 -29.60 -3.98
C VAL A 205 -22.43 -30.84 -4.88
N GLN A 206 -21.70 -30.73 -5.99
CA GLN A 206 -21.11 -31.85 -6.75
C GLN A 206 -19.68 -31.47 -7.22
N PRO A 207 -18.76 -32.44 -7.35
CA PRO A 207 -17.31 -32.24 -7.17
C PRO A 207 -16.50 -31.93 -8.45
N PHE A 208 -15.31 -31.35 -8.23
CA PHE A 208 -14.22 -31.16 -9.19
C PHE A 208 -13.71 -32.47 -9.80
N PRO A 209 -13.32 -32.50 -11.08
CA PRO A 209 -12.35 -33.46 -11.59
C PRO A 209 -10.92 -32.95 -11.41
N ALA A 210 -10.07 -33.84 -10.88
CA ALA A 210 -8.63 -33.67 -10.79
C ALA A 210 -7.98 -33.60 -12.18
N LEU A 211 -7.00 -32.70 -12.34
CA LEU A 211 -6.01 -32.76 -13.41
C LEU A 211 -4.61 -32.83 -12.79
N THR A 212 -4.07 -34.03 -12.85
CA THR A 212 -2.66 -34.38 -12.72
C THR A 212 -1.87 -33.83 -13.91
N GLY A 213 -0.67 -33.25 -13.69
CA GLY A 213 0.25 -33.01 -14.80
C GLY A 213 1.42 -32.05 -14.55
N ALA A 214 2.57 -32.64 -14.19
CA ALA A 214 3.93 -32.35 -14.68
C ALA A 214 4.64 -30.99 -14.42
N SER A 215 5.72 -31.11 -13.63
CA SER A 215 7.11 -30.62 -13.80
C SER A 215 7.43 -29.22 -14.37
N GLY A 216 8.36 -28.53 -13.71
CA GLY A 216 9.42 -27.80 -14.39
C GLY A 216 9.93 -26.53 -13.70
N ALA A 217 11.08 -26.66 -13.03
CA ALA A 217 12.11 -25.66 -12.65
C ALA A 217 11.70 -24.42 -11.81
#